data_AF-A0AAW4HIK9-F1
#
_entry.id   AF-A0AAW4HIK9-F1
#
_cell.length_a   1.000
_cell.length_b   1.000
_cell.length_c   1.000
_cell.angle_alpha   90.00
_cell.angle_beta   90.00
_cell.angle_gamma   90.00
#
_symmetry.space_group_name_H-M   'P 1'
#
loop_
_entity.id
_entity.type
_entity.pdbx_description
1 polymer ?
#
loop_
_entity_poly.entity_id
_entity_poly.type
_entity_poly.pdbx_seq_one_letter_code
_entity_poly.pdbx_strand_id
1 'polypeptide(L)'
;MDEINTLETLTKLADAYVDISSRIDEYRADIDWNCPIEINVVTPEGSVSEEEMFMKFTSDPTLERRAVTFIYNIINYCKTTTLELWGGDEDHLAEPGAYALCMYHEKYIPLYIELLLQNDLDHEVYQSGHIIDIIEKYGFTSDVLRLMANRVDAAAGQHGSEDMKEYYPQLMELFLNQPEQKFLFLNTAVQSIYLRSIPYSLPFDSIRDLSIYIQESDERTRWLKQQEEQAKDTFGKNVRW
;
A
#
# COMPACT_ATOMS: atom_id res chain seq x y z
N MET A 1 7.30 12.11 35.25
CA MET A 1 7.49 11.56 33.89
C MET A 1 6.27 10.72 33.63
N ASP A 2 5.53 11.04 32.58
CA ASP A 2 4.35 10.27 32.22
C ASP A 2 4.83 8.91 31.71
N GLU A 3 4.36 7.81 32.30
CA GLU A 3 4.66 6.46 31.82
C GLU A 3 4.00 6.28 30.45
N ILE A 4 4.79 5.91 29.43
CA ILE A 4 4.32 5.84 28.03
C ILE A 4 3.17 4.86 27.84
N ASN A 5 3.12 3.80 28.65
CA ASN A 5 2.13 2.72 28.50
C ASN A 5 0.79 3.01 29.20
N THR A 6 0.59 4.21 29.76
CA THR A 6 -0.71 4.57 30.33
C THR A 6 -1.69 5.02 29.25
N LEU A 7 -2.98 4.69 29.42
CA LEU A 7 -4.02 5.10 28.46
C LEU A 7 -4.09 6.63 28.30
N GLU A 8 -3.82 7.39 29.37
CA GLU A 8 -3.78 8.86 29.32
C GLU A 8 -2.65 9.34 28.41
N THR A 9 -1.43 8.84 28.58
CA THR A 9 -0.28 9.20 27.74
C THR A 9 -0.51 8.79 26.28
N LEU A 10 -0.95 7.55 26.05
CA LEU A 10 -1.24 7.05 24.71
C LEU A 10 -2.35 7.86 24.03
N THR A 11 -3.36 8.31 24.78
CA THR A 11 -4.41 9.18 24.26
C THR A 11 -3.84 10.52 23.79
N LYS A 12 -3.01 11.17 24.61
CA LYS A 12 -2.36 12.43 24.23
C LYS A 12 -1.47 12.27 22.99
N LEU A 13 -0.72 11.17 22.91
CA LEU A 13 0.11 10.86 21.74
C LEU A 13 -0.74 10.63 20.49
N ALA A 14 -1.78 9.79 20.57
CA ALA A 14 -2.67 9.55 19.44
C ALA A 14 -3.40 10.82 18.98
N ASP A 15 -3.82 11.69 19.91
CA ASP A 15 -4.38 13.00 19.58
C ASP A 15 -3.35 13.90 18.86
N ALA A 16 -2.07 13.85 19.24
CA ALA A 16 -1.01 14.60 18.56
C ALA A 16 -0.78 14.12 17.12
N TYR A 17 -0.77 12.80 16.86
CA TYR A 17 -0.73 12.26 15.50
C TYR A 17 -1.89 12.79 14.64
N VAL A 18 -3.12 12.75 15.18
CA VAL A 18 -4.30 13.26 14.48
C VAL A 18 -4.21 14.77 14.23
N ASP A 19 -3.78 15.56 15.21
CA ASP A 19 -3.60 17.02 15.05
C ASP A 19 -2.57 17.34 13.94
N ILE A 20 -1.40 16.69 13.99
CA ILE A 20 -0.34 16.86 12.98
C ILE A 20 -0.87 16.55 11.57
N SER A 21 -1.49 15.37 11.40
CA SER A 21 -2.00 14.96 10.08
C SER A 21 -3.17 15.80 9.58
N SER A 22 -3.92 16.47 10.47
CA SER A 22 -5.00 17.37 10.06
C SER A 22 -4.50 18.72 9.53
N ARG A 23 -3.23 19.03 9.76
CA ARG A 23 -2.60 20.34 9.49
C ARG A 23 -1.32 20.21 8.66
N ILE A 24 -1.19 19.15 7.86
CA ILE A 24 -0.01 18.87 7.02
C ILE A 24 0.34 20.07 6.13
N ASP A 25 -0.66 20.75 5.56
CA ASP A 25 -0.47 21.97 4.75
C ASP A 25 0.33 23.05 5.50
N GLU A 26 0.06 23.23 6.80
CA GLU A 26 0.74 24.22 7.64
C GLU A 26 2.20 23.85 7.87
N TYR A 27 2.49 22.55 8.01
CA TYR A 27 3.86 22.06 8.18
C TYR A 27 4.65 22.09 6.87
N ARG A 28 3.99 22.08 5.70
CA ARG A 28 4.66 22.15 4.39
C ARG A 28 4.78 23.57 3.82
N ALA A 29 4.04 24.55 4.33
CA ALA A 29 3.97 25.90 3.75
C ALA A 29 5.34 26.61 3.63
N ASP A 30 6.31 26.24 4.47
CA ASP A 30 7.64 26.84 4.54
C ASP A 30 8.79 25.86 4.20
N ILE A 31 8.47 24.66 3.69
CA ILE A 31 9.42 23.56 3.56
C ILE A 31 9.63 23.19 2.09
N ASP A 32 10.90 22.99 1.71
CA ASP A 32 11.29 22.52 0.37
C ASP A 32 10.63 21.16 0.07
N TRP A 33 10.34 20.87 -1.19
CA TRP A 33 9.53 19.73 -1.65
C TRP A 33 9.99 18.39 -1.04
N ASN A 34 11.29 18.27 -0.74
CA ASN A 34 11.96 17.05 -0.27
C ASN A 34 12.21 16.93 1.24
N CYS A 35 11.73 17.83 2.11
CA CYS A 35 12.07 17.69 3.54
C CYS A 35 11.06 16.79 4.29
N PRO A 36 11.54 15.70 4.93
CA PRO A 36 10.66 14.71 5.57
C PRO A 36 9.91 15.31 6.76
N ILE A 37 8.76 14.73 7.05
CA ILE A 37 7.98 15.01 8.26
C ILE A 37 8.22 13.85 9.23
N GLU A 38 9.12 14.03 10.19
CA GLU A 38 9.44 12.99 11.17
C GLU A 38 8.62 13.19 12.46
N ILE A 39 7.94 12.14 12.92
CA ILE A 39 7.26 12.13 14.22
C ILE A 39 8.05 11.24 15.18
N ASN A 40 8.83 11.88 16.05
CA ASN A 40 9.72 11.19 16.98
C ASN A 40 9.13 11.16 18.40
N VAL A 41 8.85 9.97 18.93
CA VAL A 41 8.47 9.77 20.34
C VAL A 41 9.70 9.40 21.16
N VAL A 42 10.05 10.25 22.13
CA VAL A 42 11.26 10.06 22.97
C VAL A 42 10.86 9.87 24.43
N THR A 43 11.43 8.84 25.04
CA THR A 43 11.32 8.51 26.47
C THR A 43 12.67 8.65 27.16
N PRO A 44 12.73 8.68 28.50
CA PRO A 44 14.00 8.60 29.23
C PRO A 44 14.85 7.37 28.86
N GLU A 45 14.22 6.28 28.41
CA GLU A 45 14.86 5.02 28.03
C GLU A 45 15.35 5.00 26.57
N GLY A 46 14.88 5.92 25.73
CA GLY A 46 15.25 6.01 24.32
C GLY A 46 14.11 6.46 23.41
N SER A 47 14.38 6.46 22.10
CA SER A 47 13.34 6.64 21.08
C SER A 47 12.46 5.40 20.99
N VAL A 48 11.18 5.62 20.73
CA VAL A 48 10.20 4.57 20.46
C VAL A 48 9.85 4.65 18.98
N SER A 49 9.97 3.53 18.25
CA SER A 49 9.67 3.51 16.82
C SER A 49 8.20 3.77 16.57
N GLU A 50 7.87 4.28 15.37
CA GLU A 50 6.48 4.48 14.98
C GLU A 50 5.72 3.15 14.96
N GLU A 51 6.32 2.06 14.49
CA GLU A 51 5.71 0.73 14.55
C GLU A 51 5.34 0.32 15.99
N GLU A 52 6.26 0.50 16.94
CA GLU A 52 5.99 0.18 18.34
C GLU A 52 4.87 1.05 18.89
N MET A 53 4.85 2.35 18.54
CA MET A 53 3.78 3.26 18.93
C MET A 53 2.42 2.84 18.39
N PHE A 54 2.34 2.46 17.11
CA PHE A 54 1.08 2.03 16.51
C PHE A 54 0.61 0.69 17.08
N MET A 55 1.53 -0.23 17.38
CA MET A 55 1.18 -1.44 18.14
C MET A 55 0.59 -1.10 19.51
N LYS A 56 1.10 -0.10 20.24
CA LYS A 56 0.48 0.36 21.50
C LYS A 56 -0.91 0.95 21.27
N PHE A 57 -1.18 1.64 20.16
CA PHE A 57 -2.51 2.18 19.85
C PHE A 57 -3.57 1.09 19.59
N THR A 58 -3.17 -0.13 19.22
CA THR A 58 -4.12 -1.26 19.07
C THR A 58 -4.69 -1.78 20.39
N SER A 59 -4.17 -1.31 21.53
CA SER A 59 -4.61 -1.76 22.87
C SER A 59 -5.99 -1.22 23.29
N ASP A 60 -6.47 -0.14 22.66
CA ASP A 60 -7.79 0.45 22.94
C ASP A 60 -8.49 0.85 21.63
N PRO A 61 -9.79 0.53 21.44
CA PRO A 61 -10.50 0.82 20.20
C PRO A 61 -10.55 2.31 19.82
N THR A 62 -10.44 3.23 20.79
CA THR A 62 -10.41 4.67 20.53
C THR A 62 -9.04 5.10 20.03
N LEU A 63 -7.97 4.55 20.59
CA LEU A 63 -6.61 4.77 20.10
C LEU A 63 -6.43 4.17 18.69
N GLU A 64 -6.94 2.96 18.47
CA GLU A 64 -6.97 2.28 17.16
C GLU A 64 -7.64 3.17 16.10
N ARG A 65 -8.80 3.76 16.42
CA ARG A 65 -9.49 4.69 15.50
C ARG A 65 -8.68 5.94 15.20
N ARG A 66 -7.93 6.47 16.16
CA ARG A 66 -7.06 7.65 15.95
C ARG A 66 -5.87 7.31 15.06
N ALA A 67 -5.23 6.16 15.27
CA ALA A 67 -4.16 5.66 14.40
C ALA A 67 -4.64 5.52 12.94
N VAL A 68 -5.82 4.94 12.74
CA VAL A 68 -6.46 4.83 11.41
C VAL A 68 -6.77 6.22 10.83
N THR A 69 -7.27 7.15 11.65
CA THR A 69 -7.57 8.53 11.23
C THR A 69 -6.32 9.26 10.75
N PHE A 70 -5.21 9.10 11.46
CA PHE A 70 -3.92 9.65 11.06
C PHE A 70 -3.53 9.18 9.65
N ILE A 71 -3.53 7.86 9.41
CA ILE A 71 -3.16 7.29 8.10
C ILE A 71 -4.12 7.78 7.00
N TYR A 72 -5.43 7.84 7.26
CA TYR A 72 -6.39 8.37 6.29
C TYR A 72 -6.15 9.84 5.95
N ASN A 73 -5.77 10.66 6.92
CA ASN A 73 -5.44 12.06 6.68
C ASN A 73 -4.23 12.18 5.75
N ILE A 74 -3.19 11.36 5.94
CA ILE A 74 -2.03 11.28 5.03
C ILE A 74 -2.49 10.90 3.61
N ILE A 75 -3.23 9.79 3.48
CA ILE A 75 -3.72 9.31 2.17
C ILE A 75 -4.53 10.40 1.47
N ASN A 76 -5.45 11.05 2.17
CA ASN A 76 -6.31 12.09 1.60
C ASN A 76 -5.49 13.30 1.15
N TYR A 77 -4.52 13.72 1.97
CA TYR A 77 -3.61 14.80 1.62
C TYR A 77 -2.87 14.49 0.32
N CYS A 78 -2.23 13.32 0.22
CA CYS A 78 -1.49 12.92 -0.97
C CYS A 78 -2.39 12.87 -2.21
N LYS A 79 -3.61 12.30 -2.09
CA LYS A 79 -4.58 12.28 -3.19
C LYS A 79 -5.02 13.67 -3.65
N THR A 80 -5.19 14.61 -2.72
CA THR A 80 -5.65 15.98 -3.06
C THR A 80 -4.56 16.86 -3.64
N THR A 81 -3.32 16.68 -3.18
CA THR A 81 -2.18 17.52 -3.59
C THR A 81 -1.33 16.88 -4.67
N THR A 82 -1.49 15.57 -4.91
CA THR A 82 -0.62 14.72 -5.74
C THR A 82 0.84 14.69 -5.27
N LEU A 83 1.08 15.06 -4.00
CA LEU A 83 2.40 15.04 -3.38
C LEU A 83 2.60 13.75 -2.59
N GLU A 84 3.81 13.23 -2.62
CA GLU A 84 4.29 12.18 -1.71
C GLU A 84 4.76 12.81 -0.40
N LEU A 85 4.65 12.06 0.70
CA LEU A 85 5.08 12.49 2.02
C LEU A 85 6.12 11.51 2.58
N TRP A 86 7.34 11.99 2.73
CA TRP A 86 8.45 11.26 3.33
C TRP A 86 8.41 11.35 4.85
N GLY A 87 8.59 10.22 5.52
CA GLY A 87 8.68 10.07 6.98
C GLY A 87 10.12 10.04 7.50
N GLY A 88 11.07 9.84 6.58
CA GLY A 88 12.51 9.82 6.81
C GLY A 88 13.25 9.67 5.46
N ASP A 89 14.51 9.25 5.50
CA ASP A 89 15.31 9.01 4.28
C ASP A 89 14.92 7.71 3.55
N GLU A 90 14.24 6.78 4.22
CA GLU A 90 14.01 5.41 3.74
C GLU A 90 12.53 4.98 3.82
N ASP A 91 11.67 5.79 4.42
CA ASP A 91 10.27 5.50 4.68
C ASP A 91 9.35 6.69 4.37
N HIS A 92 8.11 6.34 4.05
CA HIS A 92 7.04 7.31 3.81
C HIS A 92 6.26 7.55 5.10
N LEU A 93 5.76 8.77 5.28
CA LEU A 93 5.02 9.13 6.47
C LEU A 93 3.81 8.20 6.65
N ALA A 94 3.65 7.69 7.87
CA ALA A 94 2.61 6.74 8.27
C ALA A 94 2.74 5.31 7.73
N GLU A 95 3.75 5.01 6.92
CA GLU A 95 3.99 3.67 6.38
C GLU A 95 4.30 2.67 7.51
N PRO A 96 5.25 2.93 8.44
CA PRO A 96 5.50 2.03 9.56
C PRO A 96 4.25 1.82 10.43
N GLY A 97 3.47 2.88 10.65
CA GLY A 97 2.21 2.79 11.39
C GLY A 97 1.16 1.93 10.70
N ALA A 98 1.01 2.06 9.38
CA ALA A 98 0.08 1.25 8.59
C ALA A 98 0.50 -0.23 8.52
N TYR A 99 1.81 -0.49 8.36
CA TYR A 99 2.36 -1.84 8.46
C TYR A 99 2.09 -2.46 9.84
N ALA A 100 2.34 -1.73 10.94
CA ALA A 100 2.04 -2.21 12.29
C ALA A 100 0.55 -2.58 12.46
N LEU A 101 -0.37 -1.80 11.90
CA LEU A 101 -1.80 -2.16 11.90
C LEU A 101 -2.07 -3.44 11.11
N CYS A 102 -1.48 -3.61 9.93
CA CYS A 102 -1.56 -4.87 9.18
C CYS A 102 -1.05 -6.05 9.99
N MET A 103 0.08 -5.88 10.69
CA MET A 103 0.65 -6.90 11.56
C MET A 103 -0.20 -7.14 12.81
N TYR A 104 -1.05 -6.22 13.23
CA TYR A 104 -2.04 -6.48 14.26
C TYR A 104 -3.25 -7.28 13.74
N HIS A 105 -3.83 -6.87 12.60
CA HIS A 105 -4.99 -7.54 12.02
C HIS A 105 -5.12 -7.33 10.49
N GLU A 106 -5.46 -8.39 9.76
CA GLU A 106 -5.63 -8.35 8.28
C GLU A 106 -6.62 -7.31 7.75
N LYS A 107 -7.57 -6.83 8.58
CA LYS A 107 -8.60 -5.85 8.19
C LYS A 107 -8.01 -4.51 7.77
N TYR A 108 -6.73 -4.27 8.06
CA TYR A 108 -6.00 -3.05 7.71
C TYR A 108 -5.20 -3.15 6.43
N ILE A 109 -5.07 -4.33 5.82
CA ILE A 109 -4.39 -4.49 4.54
C ILE A 109 -4.98 -3.55 3.47
N PRO A 110 -6.31 -3.36 3.36
CA PRO A 110 -6.87 -2.36 2.44
C PRO A 110 -6.38 -0.92 2.71
N LEU A 111 -6.22 -0.52 3.98
CA LEU A 111 -5.71 0.80 4.33
C LEU A 111 -4.23 0.95 3.92
N TYR A 112 -3.43 -0.09 4.12
CA TYR A 112 -2.03 -0.10 3.72
C TYR A 112 -1.87 -0.04 2.20
N ILE A 113 -2.69 -0.76 1.43
CA ILE A 113 -2.73 -0.64 -0.04
C ILE A 113 -3.00 0.80 -0.46
N GLU A 114 -4.02 1.45 0.13
CA GLU A 114 -4.37 2.83 -0.20
C GLU A 114 -3.22 3.81 0.08
N LEU A 115 -2.43 3.55 1.13
CA LEU A 115 -1.22 4.32 1.45
C LEU A 115 -0.09 4.05 0.46
N LEU A 116 0.23 2.78 0.17
CA LEU A 116 1.29 2.42 -0.77
C LEU A 116 1.08 3.03 -2.16
N LEU A 117 -0.17 3.17 -2.59
CA LEU A 117 -0.52 3.84 -3.85
C LEU A 117 -0.22 5.35 -3.86
N GLN A 118 0.13 5.94 -2.72
CA GLN A 118 0.54 7.36 -2.59
C GLN A 118 2.06 7.53 -2.40
N ASN A 119 2.81 6.43 -2.34
CA ASN A 119 4.23 6.44 -2.02
C ASN A 119 5.07 6.33 -3.30
N ASP A 120 6.23 6.95 -3.30
CA ASP A 120 7.28 6.70 -4.28
C ASP A 120 8.00 5.40 -3.95
N LEU A 121 7.46 4.29 -4.46
CA LEU A 121 8.07 2.97 -4.28
C LEU A 121 9.27 2.74 -5.22
N ASP A 122 9.57 3.65 -6.15
CA ASP A 122 10.81 3.58 -6.94
C ASP A 122 12.04 3.89 -6.07
N HIS A 123 11.86 4.27 -4.81
CA HIS A 123 12.89 4.44 -3.78
C HIS A 123 12.57 3.68 -2.48
N GLU A 124 11.81 2.59 -2.58
CA GLU A 124 11.48 1.76 -1.41
C GLU A 124 12.69 1.08 -0.78
N VAL A 125 12.60 0.83 0.54
CA VAL A 125 13.64 0.15 1.32
C VAL A 125 13.04 -0.99 2.15
N TYR A 126 11.92 -0.74 2.81
CA TYR A 126 11.29 -1.67 3.77
C TYR A 126 10.05 -2.38 3.21
N GLN A 127 9.40 -1.80 2.20
CA GLN A 127 8.04 -2.15 1.79
C GLN A 127 7.93 -3.57 1.20
N SER A 128 8.95 -4.04 0.47
CA SER A 128 9.02 -5.45 0.03
C SER A 128 9.06 -6.41 1.24
N GLY A 129 9.89 -6.12 2.24
CA GLY A 129 9.94 -6.88 3.50
C GLY A 129 8.60 -6.89 4.23
N HIS A 130 7.93 -5.74 4.33
CA HIS A 130 6.60 -5.64 4.94
C HIS A 130 5.56 -6.50 4.22
N ILE A 131 5.59 -6.53 2.88
CA ILE A 131 4.68 -7.37 2.08
C ILE A 131 4.95 -8.85 2.34
N ILE A 132 6.23 -9.26 2.40
CA ILE A 132 6.64 -10.63 2.75
C ILE A 132 6.09 -11.02 4.12
N ASP A 133 6.29 -10.19 5.14
CA ASP A 133 5.81 -10.45 6.50
C ASP A 133 4.27 -10.60 6.56
N ILE A 134 3.54 -9.77 5.81
CA ILE A 134 2.07 -9.85 5.70
C ILE A 134 1.64 -11.17 5.05
N ILE A 135 2.32 -11.59 3.98
CA ILE A 135 2.05 -12.88 3.31
C ILE A 135 2.35 -14.05 4.24
N GLU A 136 3.48 -14.01 4.95
CA GLU A 136 3.85 -15.06 5.89
C GLU A 136 2.84 -15.19 7.04
N LYS A 137 2.31 -14.05 7.51
CA LYS A 137 1.35 -14.01 8.62
C LYS A 137 -0.04 -14.50 8.24
N TYR A 138 -0.57 -14.06 7.10
CA TYR A 138 -1.98 -14.29 6.74
C TYR A 138 -2.17 -15.30 5.60
N GLY A 139 -1.12 -15.61 4.85
CA GLY A 139 -1.22 -16.34 3.60
C GLY A 139 -1.96 -15.53 2.52
N PHE A 140 -2.37 -16.20 1.44
CA PHE A 140 -3.05 -15.55 0.31
C PHE A 140 -4.55 -15.35 0.56
N THR A 141 -4.91 -14.57 1.57
CA THR A 141 -6.30 -14.09 1.73
C THR A 141 -6.67 -13.14 0.61
N SER A 142 -7.96 -12.83 0.45
CA SER A 142 -8.40 -11.92 -0.61
C SER A 142 -7.77 -10.53 -0.51
N ASP A 143 -7.52 -10.01 0.70
CA ASP A 143 -6.86 -8.71 0.87
C ASP A 143 -5.36 -8.79 0.58
N VAL A 144 -4.69 -9.87 0.94
CA VAL A 144 -3.28 -10.11 0.55
C VAL A 144 -3.15 -10.25 -0.97
N LEU A 145 -4.10 -10.90 -1.64
CA LEU A 145 -4.11 -10.97 -3.10
C LEU A 145 -4.34 -9.61 -3.76
N ARG A 146 -5.12 -8.73 -3.13
CA ARG A 146 -5.26 -7.33 -3.59
C ARG A 146 -3.97 -6.55 -3.41
N LEU A 147 -3.26 -6.76 -2.31
CA LEU A 147 -1.95 -6.16 -2.06
C LEU A 147 -0.96 -6.60 -3.15
N MET A 148 -0.82 -7.91 -3.36
CA MET A 148 0.01 -8.49 -4.42
C MET A 148 -0.38 -8.00 -5.81
N ALA A 149 -1.67 -7.86 -6.10
CA ALA A 149 -2.13 -7.37 -7.40
C ALA A 149 -1.76 -5.90 -7.64
N ASN A 150 -1.80 -5.04 -6.61
CA ASN A 150 -1.33 -3.66 -6.72
C ASN A 150 0.20 -3.58 -6.87
N ARG A 151 0.91 -4.52 -6.23
CA ARG A 151 2.37 -4.71 -6.34
C ARG A 151 2.86 -5.08 -7.74
N VAL A 152 1.97 -5.47 -8.65
CA VAL A 152 2.36 -5.71 -10.06
C VAL A 152 2.68 -4.42 -10.79
N ASP A 153 2.01 -3.29 -10.50
CA ASP A 153 2.23 -2.05 -11.25
C ASP A 153 2.09 -0.76 -10.43
N ALA A 154 0.88 -0.34 -10.04
CA ALA A 154 0.67 0.97 -9.39
C ALA A 154 1.43 1.13 -8.06
N ALA A 155 1.74 0.03 -7.39
CA ALA A 155 2.59 -0.02 -6.21
C ALA A 155 3.81 -0.95 -6.42
N ALA A 156 4.31 -1.08 -7.65
CA ALA A 156 5.39 -2.02 -7.97
C ALA A 156 6.72 -1.65 -7.35
N GLY A 157 7.11 -0.37 -7.40
CA GLY A 157 8.42 0.06 -6.91
C GLY A 157 9.61 -0.66 -7.53
N GLN A 158 10.75 -0.61 -6.84
CA GLN A 158 12.00 -1.26 -7.27
C GLN A 158 11.91 -2.79 -7.28
N HIS A 159 11.20 -3.38 -6.30
CA HIS A 159 11.23 -4.82 -6.03
C HIS A 159 9.95 -5.57 -6.44
N GLY A 160 8.88 -4.89 -6.88
CA GLY A 160 7.60 -5.56 -7.14
C GLY A 160 7.68 -6.70 -8.16
N SER A 161 8.49 -6.57 -9.21
CA SER A 161 8.70 -7.67 -10.17
C SER A 161 9.43 -8.88 -9.56
N GLU A 162 10.30 -8.65 -8.58
CA GLU A 162 11.04 -9.69 -7.86
C GLU A 162 10.10 -10.41 -6.89
N ASP A 163 9.33 -9.64 -6.11
CA ASP A 163 8.30 -10.14 -5.19
C ASP A 163 7.31 -11.06 -5.94
N MET A 164 6.80 -10.60 -7.09
CA MET A 164 5.84 -11.38 -7.89
C MET A 164 6.46 -12.66 -8.46
N LYS A 165 7.73 -12.64 -8.82
CA LYS A 165 8.44 -13.82 -9.33
C LYS A 165 8.67 -14.86 -8.24
N GLU A 166 8.96 -14.41 -7.02
CA GLU A 166 9.18 -15.29 -5.87
C GLU A 166 7.91 -16.09 -5.53
N TYR A 167 6.75 -15.44 -5.48
CA TYR A 167 5.49 -16.06 -5.10
C TYR A 167 4.71 -16.69 -6.27
N TYR A 168 5.22 -16.60 -7.49
CA TYR A 168 4.57 -17.13 -8.68
C TYR A 168 4.14 -18.61 -8.53
N PRO A 169 4.99 -19.56 -8.08
CA PRO A 169 4.60 -20.95 -7.92
C PRO A 169 3.39 -21.15 -6.99
N GLN A 170 3.40 -20.46 -5.84
CA GLN A 170 2.33 -20.55 -4.84
C GLN A 170 1.02 -19.93 -5.36
N LEU A 171 1.11 -18.79 -6.05
CA LEU A 171 -0.05 -18.16 -6.69
C LEU A 171 -0.66 -19.06 -7.77
N MET A 172 0.16 -19.72 -8.59
CA MET A 172 -0.34 -20.64 -9.61
C MET A 172 -1.02 -21.86 -9.02
N GLU A 173 -0.47 -22.44 -7.95
CA GLU A 173 -1.12 -23.54 -7.22
C GLU A 173 -2.45 -23.07 -6.60
N LEU A 174 -2.47 -21.88 -5.99
CA LEU A 174 -3.69 -21.30 -5.45
C LEU A 174 -4.75 -21.11 -6.54
N PHE A 175 -4.39 -20.52 -7.68
CA PHE A 175 -5.32 -20.21 -8.76
C PHE A 175 -5.88 -21.43 -9.48
N LEU A 176 -5.15 -22.56 -9.48
CA LEU A 176 -5.66 -23.84 -9.93
C LEU A 176 -6.78 -24.37 -9.02
N ASN A 177 -6.61 -24.18 -7.71
CA ASN A 177 -7.54 -24.71 -6.71
C ASN A 177 -8.69 -23.73 -6.37
N GLN A 178 -8.48 -22.43 -6.59
CA GLN A 178 -9.40 -21.34 -6.26
C GLN A 178 -9.51 -20.33 -7.42
N PRO A 179 -10.24 -20.67 -8.51
CA PRO A 179 -10.35 -19.82 -9.69
C PRO A 179 -10.92 -18.42 -9.41
N GLU A 180 -11.79 -18.27 -8.41
CA GLU A 180 -12.32 -16.98 -7.97
C GLU A 180 -11.23 -16.02 -7.46
N GLN A 181 -10.21 -16.55 -6.77
CA GLN A 181 -9.07 -15.77 -6.31
C GLN A 181 -8.17 -15.33 -7.47
N LYS A 182 -8.04 -16.18 -8.51
CA LYS A 182 -7.38 -15.82 -9.77
C LYS A 182 -8.06 -14.62 -10.43
N PHE A 183 -9.39 -14.64 -10.52
CA PHE A 183 -10.15 -13.52 -11.10
C PHE A 183 -10.06 -12.25 -10.24
N LEU A 184 -10.10 -12.39 -8.92
CA LEU A 184 -9.89 -11.27 -7.99
C LEU A 184 -8.53 -10.61 -8.23
N PHE A 185 -7.46 -11.41 -8.27
CA PHE A 185 -6.10 -10.96 -8.49
C PHE A 185 -5.95 -10.28 -9.86
N LEU A 186 -6.33 -10.95 -10.95
CA LEU A 186 -6.20 -10.42 -12.31
C LEU A 186 -6.98 -9.12 -12.49
N ASN A 187 -8.24 -9.06 -12.03
CA ASN A 187 -9.04 -7.85 -12.16
C ASN A 187 -8.43 -6.69 -11.36
N THR A 188 -7.94 -6.97 -10.15
CA THR A 188 -7.29 -5.93 -9.32
C THR A 188 -6.00 -5.43 -9.99
N ALA A 189 -5.19 -6.33 -10.55
CA ALA A 189 -3.94 -5.97 -11.21
C ALA A 189 -4.19 -5.14 -12.49
N VAL A 190 -5.20 -5.49 -13.30
CA VAL A 190 -5.59 -4.65 -14.45
C VAL A 190 -6.03 -3.25 -14.00
N GLN A 191 -6.84 -3.14 -12.94
CA GLN A 191 -7.27 -1.84 -12.43
C GLN A 191 -6.09 -1.03 -11.89
N SER A 192 -5.15 -1.67 -11.20
CA SER A 192 -3.88 -1.05 -10.77
C SER A 192 -3.13 -0.45 -11.97
N ILE A 193 -2.94 -1.21 -13.04
CA ILE A 193 -2.30 -0.73 -14.27
C ILE A 193 -3.06 0.45 -14.89
N TYR A 194 -4.39 0.41 -14.89
CA TYR A 194 -5.21 1.49 -15.42
C TYR A 194 -5.06 2.77 -14.61
N LEU A 195 -5.06 2.67 -13.28
CA LEU A 195 -4.91 3.81 -12.37
C LEU A 195 -3.58 4.54 -12.62
N ARG A 196 -2.46 3.80 -12.73
CA ARG A 196 -1.14 4.38 -13.06
C ARG A 196 -1.11 4.98 -14.46
N SER A 197 -1.83 4.38 -15.40
CA SER A 197 -1.83 4.79 -16.80
C SER A 197 -2.66 6.04 -17.08
N ILE A 198 -3.53 6.46 -16.16
CA ILE A 198 -4.34 7.69 -16.28
C ILE A 198 -3.56 8.86 -15.66
N PRO A 199 -3.47 10.03 -16.33
CA PRO A 199 -4.06 10.42 -17.63
C PRO A 199 -3.14 10.15 -18.84
N TYR A 200 -2.09 9.36 -18.64
CA TYR A 200 -1.06 9.06 -19.64
C TYR A 200 -1.53 8.05 -20.70
N SER A 201 -0.62 7.16 -21.07
CA SER A 201 -0.84 6.09 -22.03
C SER A 201 -0.77 4.74 -21.34
N LEU A 202 -1.62 3.81 -21.75
CA LEU A 202 -1.62 2.44 -21.26
C LEU A 202 -0.57 1.60 -22.00
N PRO A 203 0.50 1.12 -21.35
CA PRO A 203 1.35 0.07 -21.90
C PRO A 203 0.59 -1.26 -21.84
N PHE A 204 0.01 -1.70 -22.96
CA PHE A 204 -0.81 -2.91 -23.00
C PHE A 204 0.03 -4.17 -22.68
N ASP A 205 1.34 -4.12 -22.90
CA ASP A 205 2.28 -5.18 -22.52
C ASP A 205 2.18 -5.53 -21.03
N SER A 206 1.99 -4.55 -20.14
CA SER A 206 1.83 -4.79 -18.71
C SER A 206 0.61 -5.67 -18.41
N ILE A 207 -0.48 -5.54 -19.17
CA ILE A 207 -1.65 -6.42 -19.06
C ILE A 207 -1.39 -7.76 -19.73
N ARG A 208 -0.66 -7.76 -20.85
CA ARG A 208 -0.30 -9.00 -21.54
C ARG A 208 0.55 -9.90 -20.66
N ASP A 209 1.44 -9.32 -19.86
CA ASP A 209 2.29 -10.04 -18.92
C ASP A 209 1.49 -10.72 -17.82
N LEU A 210 0.35 -10.16 -17.39
CA LEU A 210 -0.57 -10.84 -16.45
C LEU A 210 -1.17 -12.14 -17.01
N SER A 211 -1.16 -12.34 -18.33
CA SER A 211 -1.70 -13.55 -18.94
C SER A 211 -0.94 -14.82 -18.56
N ILE A 212 0.28 -14.70 -18.01
CA ILE A 212 1.04 -15.84 -17.46
C ILE A 212 0.28 -16.57 -16.35
N TYR A 213 -0.58 -15.86 -15.60
CA TYR A 213 -1.39 -16.44 -14.54
C TYR A 213 -2.61 -17.24 -15.04
N ILE A 214 -2.80 -17.34 -16.36
CA ILE A 214 -3.88 -18.10 -17.00
C ILE A 214 -3.28 -19.29 -17.74
N GLN A 215 -3.37 -20.50 -17.18
CA GLN A 215 -2.73 -21.69 -17.77
C GLN A 215 -3.41 -22.15 -19.06
N GLU A 216 -4.74 -22.15 -19.10
CA GLU A 216 -5.53 -22.64 -20.23
C GLU A 216 -5.42 -21.70 -21.44
N SER A 217 -4.88 -22.19 -22.56
CA SER A 217 -4.61 -21.38 -23.77
C SER A 217 -5.87 -20.67 -24.31
N ASP A 218 -7.01 -21.35 -24.32
CA ASP A 218 -8.28 -20.80 -24.82
C ASP A 218 -8.89 -19.78 -23.86
N GLU A 219 -8.69 -19.96 -22.55
CA GLU A 219 -9.06 -18.95 -21.54
C GLU A 219 -8.19 -17.71 -21.69
N ARG A 220 -6.87 -17.89 -21.79
CA ARG A 220 -5.89 -16.82 -21.94
C ARG A 220 -6.18 -15.96 -23.17
N THR A 221 -6.45 -16.60 -24.31
CA THR A 221 -6.77 -15.92 -25.56
C THR A 221 -8.05 -15.09 -25.45
N ARG A 222 -9.10 -15.65 -24.84
CA ARG A 222 -10.37 -14.93 -24.63
C ARG A 222 -10.21 -13.76 -23.66
N TRP A 223 -9.49 -13.96 -22.56
CA TRP A 223 -9.23 -12.93 -21.57
C TRP A 223 -8.43 -11.77 -22.18
N LEU A 224 -7.34 -12.04 -22.90
CA LEU A 224 -6.55 -11.00 -23.57
C LEU A 224 -7.40 -10.19 -24.53
N LYS A 225 -8.21 -10.85 -25.38
CA LYS A 225 -9.10 -10.15 -26.30
C LYS A 225 -10.08 -9.23 -25.58
N GLN A 226 -10.65 -9.68 -24.46
CA GLN A 226 -11.52 -8.84 -23.63
C GLN A 226 -10.77 -7.61 -23.07
N GLN A 227 -9.54 -7.79 -22.59
CA GLN A 227 -8.73 -6.68 -22.09
C GLN A 227 -8.36 -5.69 -23.22
N GLU A 228 -8.08 -6.17 -24.43
CA GLU A 228 -7.81 -5.31 -25.59
C GLU A 228 -9.01 -4.43 -25.94
N GLU A 229 -10.21 -5.00 -25.93
CA GLU A 229 -11.45 -4.27 -26.18
C GLU A 229 -11.68 -3.20 -25.10
N GLN A 230 -11.56 -3.57 -23.82
CA GLN A 230 -11.70 -2.63 -22.70
C GLN A 230 -10.64 -1.52 -22.70
N ALA A 231 -9.39 -1.85 -23.03
CA ALA A 231 -8.30 -0.89 -23.14
C ALA A 231 -8.57 0.13 -24.25
N LYS A 232 -9.02 -0.33 -25.42
CA LYS A 232 -9.40 0.55 -26.54
C LYS A 232 -10.58 1.45 -26.18
N ASP A 233 -11.57 0.93 -25.45
CA ASP A 233 -12.72 1.72 -25.01
C ASP A 233 -12.33 2.80 -23.99
N THR A 234 -11.40 2.48 -23.08
CA THR A 234 -10.99 3.38 -21.99
C THR A 234 -9.94 4.41 -22.42
N PHE A 235 -8.90 3.99 -23.15
CA PHE A 235 -7.76 4.81 -23.51
C PHE A 235 -7.73 5.22 -24.99
N GLY A 236 -8.54 4.58 -25.85
CA GLY A 236 -8.61 4.89 -27.28
C GLY A 236 -7.24 4.81 -27.97
N LYS A 237 -6.82 5.94 -28.55
CA LYS A 237 -5.51 6.06 -29.21
C LYS A 237 -4.31 6.10 -28.25
N ASN A 238 -4.55 6.18 -26.94
CA ASN A 238 -3.49 6.23 -25.93
C ASN A 238 -3.06 4.83 -25.45
N VAL A 239 -3.59 3.76 -26.05
CA VAL A 239 -3.05 2.40 -25.85
C VAL A 239 -1.74 2.25 -26.64
N ARG A 240 -0.67 1.81 -25.97
CA ARG A 240 0.61 1.43 -26.57
C ARG A 240 0.69 -0.09 -26.61
N TRP A 241 0.90 -0.65 -27.81
CA TRP A 241 0.80 -2.08 -28.11
C TRP A 241 2.12 -2.83 -28.06
#